data_AF-A0A377D2F0-F1
#
_entry.id   AF-A0A377D2F0-F1
#
_cell.length_a   1.000
_cell.length_b   1.000
_cell.length_c   1.000
_cell.angle_alpha   90.00
_cell.angle_beta   90.00
_cell.angle_gamma   90.00
#
_symmetry.space_group_name_H-M   'P 1'
#
loop_
_entity.id
_entity.type
_entity.pdbx_description
1 polymer ?
#
loop_
_entity_poly.entity_id
_entity_poly.type
_entity_poly.pdbx_seq_one_letter_code
_entity_poly.pdbx_strand_id
1 'polypeptide(L)'
;MDEDTDEIYFTNVACRQLNIKTCQCRNYERRFEFEPDCIKLTRENLPTFEWLPMTCAYRLLAEGKDLPAWHPLLTGSKAAMHGERISVRHIAVKESEVIDWQDHILNKPDWAQ
;
A
#
# COMPACT_ATOMS: atom_id res chain seq x y z
N MET A 1 -7.67 3.98 9.42
CA MET A 1 -8.81 4.89 9.44
C MET A 1 -9.28 4.89 10.87
N ASP A 2 -9.39 6.06 11.47
CA ASP A 2 -9.86 6.18 12.84
C ASP A 2 -11.38 5.99 12.86
N GLU A 3 -11.86 5.14 13.76
CA GLU A 3 -13.27 4.73 13.81
C GLU A 3 -14.21 5.85 14.32
N ASP A 4 -13.66 6.82 15.04
CA ASP A 4 -14.42 7.92 15.64
C ASP A 4 -14.45 9.17 14.75
N THR A 5 -13.41 9.36 13.93
CA THR A 5 -13.19 10.60 13.15
C THR A 5 -13.17 10.41 11.64
N ASP A 6 -13.18 9.16 11.16
CA ASP A 6 -13.02 8.79 9.75
C ASP A 6 -11.69 9.28 9.13
N GLU A 7 -10.72 9.66 9.98
CA GLU A 7 -9.45 10.22 9.54
C GLU A 7 -8.48 9.12 9.08
N ILE A 8 -7.78 9.39 7.98
CA ILE A 8 -6.83 8.45 7.38
C ILE A 8 -5.40 8.81 7.81
N TYR A 9 -4.87 7.99 8.70
CA TYR A 9 -3.47 8.02 9.09
C TYR A 9 -2.62 7.13 8.19
N PHE A 10 -1.51 7.70 7.72
CA PHE A 10 -0.48 6.95 7.00
C PHE A 10 0.49 6.38 8.03
N THR A 11 0.68 5.08 8.04
CA THR A 11 1.62 4.44 8.98
C THR A 11 2.63 3.59 8.21
N ASN A 12 3.76 3.29 8.84
CA ASN A 12 4.68 2.28 8.34
C ASN A 12 4.39 0.86 8.87
N VAL A 13 3.22 0.64 9.45
CA VAL A 13 2.85 -0.67 10.00
C VAL A 13 2.36 -1.59 8.88
N ALA A 14 3.00 -2.74 8.74
CA ALA A 14 2.64 -3.76 7.77
C ALA A 14 1.87 -4.91 8.43
N CYS A 15 0.82 -5.36 7.74
CA CYS A 15 0.07 -6.54 8.14
C CYS A 15 0.96 -7.80 8.19
N ARG A 16 0.52 -8.78 8.98
CA ARG A 16 1.27 -10.01 9.32
C ARG A 16 1.60 -10.84 8.10
N GLN A 17 0.75 -10.78 7.07
CA GLN A 17 0.98 -11.53 5.83
C GLN A 17 1.97 -10.85 4.88
N LEU A 18 2.37 -9.59 5.10
CA LEU A 18 3.32 -8.92 4.22
C LEU A 18 4.73 -9.49 4.40
N ASN A 19 5.33 -9.97 3.32
CA ASN A 19 6.77 -10.14 3.25
C ASN A 19 7.41 -8.79 2.87
N ILE A 20 7.94 -8.08 3.86
CA ILE A 20 8.55 -6.76 3.68
C ILE A 20 9.70 -6.79 2.67
N LYS A 21 10.47 -7.89 2.59
CA LYS A 21 11.60 -7.99 1.64
C LYS A 21 11.14 -8.04 0.18
N THR A 22 10.03 -8.73 -0.12
CA THR A 22 9.52 -8.89 -1.49
C THR A 22 8.37 -7.94 -1.82
N CYS A 23 7.83 -7.25 -0.81
CA CYS A 23 6.60 -6.46 -0.87
C CYS A 23 5.45 -7.26 -1.49
N GLN A 24 5.24 -8.49 -1.01
CA GLN A 24 4.15 -9.37 -1.43
C GLN A 24 3.49 -10.01 -0.21
N CYS A 25 2.18 -10.21 -0.29
CA CYS A 25 1.47 -11.04 0.67
C CYS A 25 1.92 -12.50 0.54
N ARG A 26 2.22 -13.14 1.66
CA ARG A 26 2.65 -14.55 1.74
C ARG A 26 1.53 -15.53 1.38
N ASN A 27 0.28 -15.15 1.65
CA ASN A 27 -0.90 -15.99 1.47
C ASN A 27 -1.99 -15.27 0.67
N TYR A 28 -1.63 -14.66 -0.47
CA TYR A 28 -2.53 -13.75 -1.19
C TYR A 28 -3.87 -14.39 -1.59
N GLU A 29 -3.87 -15.65 -2.01
CA GLU A 29 -5.08 -16.38 -2.42
C GLU A 29 -6.08 -16.54 -1.26
N ARG A 30 -5.57 -16.78 -0.06
CA ARG A 30 -6.35 -16.99 1.17
C ARG A 30 -6.32 -15.79 2.11
N ARG A 31 -5.96 -14.61 1.60
CA ARG A 31 -5.65 -13.43 2.44
C ARG A 31 -6.80 -13.01 3.36
N PHE A 32 -8.04 -13.14 2.90
CA PHE A 32 -9.22 -12.80 3.71
C PHE A 32 -9.51 -13.81 4.83
N GLU A 33 -8.97 -15.03 4.74
CA GLU A 33 -9.06 -15.99 5.85
C GLU A 33 -8.06 -15.66 6.96
N PHE A 34 -6.92 -15.06 6.61
CA PHE A 34 -5.87 -14.70 7.56
C PHE A 34 -5.99 -13.28 8.09
N GLU A 35 -6.46 -12.34 7.26
CA GLU A 35 -6.59 -10.92 7.55
C GLU A 35 -8.01 -10.48 7.14
N PRO A 36 -9.00 -10.55 8.04
CA PRO A 36 -10.38 -10.17 7.74
C PRO A 36 -10.53 -8.72 7.26
N ASP A 37 -9.66 -7.83 7.74
CA ASP A 37 -9.63 -6.41 7.37
C ASP A 37 -8.89 -6.15 6.06
N CYS A 38 -8.40 -7.20 5.37
CA CYS A 38 -7.77 -7.04 4.07
C CYS A 38 -8.78 -6.47 3.06
N ILE A 39 -8.36 -5.43 2.33
CA ILE A 39 -9.24 -4.73 1.40
C ILE A 39 -9.17 -5.37 0.01
N LYS A 40 -10.34 -5.60 -0.59
CA LYS A 40 -10.46 -5.97 -2.01
C LYS A 40 -10.68 -4.72 -2.85
N LEU A 41 -9.67 -4.34 -3.63
CA LEU A 41 -9.82 -3.28 -4.63
C LEU A 41 -10.51 -3.83 -5.89
N THR A 42 -11.53 -3.13 -6.36
CA THR A 42 -12.28 -3.41 -7.59
C THR A 42 -12.41 -2.12 -8.40
N ARG A 43 -12.90 -2.21 -9.65
CA ARG A 43 -13.08 -1.01 -10.48
C ARG A 43 -14.17 -0.10 -9.92
N GLU A 44 -15.18 -0.71 -9.29
CA GLU A 44 -16.36 -0.03 -8.77
C GLU A 44 -16.03 0.76 -7.49
N ASN A 45 -15.19 0.20 -6.61
CA ASN A 45 -14.83 0.87 -5.36
C ASN A 45 -13.56 1.73 -5.47
N LEU A 46 -12.75 1.61 -6.53
CA LEU A 46 -11.53 2.40 -6.70
C LEU A 46 -11.71 3.92 -6.44
N PRO A 47 -12.80 4.58 -6.88
CA PRO A 47 -12.97 6.01 -6.62
C PRO A 47 -13.11 6.38 -5.14
N THR A 48 -13.46 5.43 -4.26
CA THR A 48 -13.57 5.67 -2.81
C THR A 48 -12.23 5.62 -2.08
N PHE A 49 -11.13 5.33 -2.79
CA PHE A 49 -9.79 5.20 -2.22
C PHE A 49 -8.92 6.42 -2.52
N GLU A 50 -9.30 7.58 -1.98
CA GLU A 50 -8.60 8.85 -2.20
C GLU A 50 -7.16 8.85 -1.67
N TRP A 51 -6.87 7.97 -0.71
CA TRP A 51 -5.56 7.73 -0.13
C TRP A 51 -4.65 6.79 -0.94
N LEU A 52 -5.03 6.33 -2.13
CA LEU A 52 -4.11 5.59 -2.99
C LEU A 52 -3.03 6.49 -3.58
N PRO A 53 -1.76 6.05 -3.66
CA PRO A 53 -0.67 6.88 -4.18
C PRO A 53 -0.89 7.45 -5.58
N MET A 54 -0.41 8.69 -5.79
CA MET A 54 0.34 9.17 -6.99
C MET A 54 0.37 8.19 -8.17
N THR A 55 1.17 7.17 -7.94
CA THR A 55 1.71 6.25 -8.91
C THR A 55 1.05 4.88 -8.84
N CYS A 56 -0.08 4.75 -8.13
CA CYS A 56 -0.83 3.51 -8.05
C CYS A 56 -1.30 3.09 -9.44
N ALA A 57 -0.92 1.89 -9.89
CA ALA A 57 -1.26 1.37 -11.20
C ALA A 57 -2.77 1.40 -11.46
N TYR A 58 -3.58 0.98 -10.47
CA TYR A 58 -5.04 0.95 -10.60
C TYR A 58 -5.61 2.33 -10.89
N ARG A 59 -5.11 3.34 -10.18
CA ARG A 59 -5.56 4.73 -10.34
C ARG A 59 -5.11 5.33 -11.67
N LEU A 60 -3.84 5.18 -12.02
CA LEU A 60 -3.31 5.66 -13.30
C LEU A 60 -4.05 5.04 -14.49
N LEU A 61 -4.28 3.73 -14.47
CA LEU A 61 -5.00 3.04 -15.54
C LEU A 61 -6.47 3.43 -15.60
N ALA A 62 -7.13 3.66 -14.47
CA ALA A 62 -8.51 4.14 -14.44
C ALA A 62 -8.64 5.57 -15.00
N GLU A 63 -7.62 6.41 -14.80
CA GLU A 63 -7.54 7.77 -15.33
C GLU A 63 -7.02 7.85 -16.78
N GLY A 64 -6.66 6.71 -17.39
CA GLY A 64 -6.09 6.68 -18.74
C GLY A 64 -4.67 7.27 -18.83
N LYS A 65 -3.93 7.29 -17.71
CA LYS A 65 -2.55 7.78 -17.63
C LYS A 65 -1.54 6.66 -17.82
N ASP A 66 -0.35 7.03 -18.28
CA ASP A 66 0.77 6.13 -18.42
C ASP A 66 1.34 5.67 -17.07
N LEU A 67 1.90 4.46 -17.05
CA LEU A 67 2.64 3.94 -15.92
C LEU A 67 4.06 4.53 -15.90
N PRO A 68 4.64 4.82 -14.72
CA PRO A 68 6.02 5.26 -14.61
C PRO A 68 6.99 4.24 -15.21
N ALA A 69 8.11 4.71 -15.79
CA ALA A 69 9.08 3.84 -16.46
C ALA A 69 9.67 2.72 -15.55
N TRP A 70 9.71 2.95 -14.23
CA TRP A 70 10.18 1.95 -13.25
C TRP A 70 9.11 0.90 -12.88
N HIS A 71 7.87 1.04 -13.37
CA HIS A 71 6.73 0.26 -12.90
C HIS A 71 6.84 -1.23 -13.28
N PRO A 72 6.54 -2.18 -12.37
CA PRO A 72 6.71 -3.62 -12.65
C PRO A 72 5.92 -4.15 -13.84
N LEU A 73 4.75 -3.57 -14.16
CA LEU A 73 3.96 -3.96 -15.34
C LEU A 73 4.65 -3.61 -16.67
N LEU A 74 5.58 -2.63 -16.67
CA LEU A 74 6.36 -2.28 -17.85
C LEU A 74 7.70 -3.02 -17.87
N THR A 75 8.37 -3.13 -16.72
CA THR A 75 9.73 -3.67 -16.61
C THR A 75 9.77 -5.19 -16.40
N GLY A 76 8.65 -5.83 -16.10
CA GLY A 76 8.55 -7.26 -15.80
C GLY A 76 9.15 -7.67 -14.45
N SER A 77 9.70 -6.73 -13.66
CA SER A 77 10.29 -7.02 -12.35
C SER A 77 10.13 -5.86 -11.37
N LYS A 78 10.36 -6.11 -10.08
CA LYS A 78 10.33 -5.05 -9.05
C LYS A 78 11.67 -4.33 -8.86
N ALA A 79 12.70 -4.70 -9.62
CA ALA A 79 14.05 -4.22 -9.38
C ALA A 79 14.17 -2.70 -9.54
N ALA A 80 13.63 -2.13 -10.63
CA ALA A 80 13.65 -0.69 -10.89
C ALA A 80 12.87 0.08 -9.81
N MET A 81 11.63 -0.34 -9.53
CA MET A 81 10.80 0.23 -8.45
C MET A 81 11.50 0.24 -7.09
N HIS A 82 12.20 -0.84 -6.74
CA HIS A 82 13.00 -0.90 -5.51
C HIS A 82 14.24 0.00 -5.55
N GLY A 83 14.90 0.11 -6.71
CA GLY A 83 16.04 1.01 -6.92
C GLY A 83 15.66 2.47 -6.70
N GLU A 84 14.47 2.87 -7.16
CA GLU A 84 13.88 4.20 -6.96
C GLU A 84 13.32 4.41 -5.54
N ARG A 85 13.42 3.40 -4.66
CA ARG A 85 12.83 3.39 -3.30
C ARG A 85 11.32 3.63 -3.27
N ILE A 86 10.62 3.33 -4.37
CA ILE A 86 9.15 3.41 -4.46
C ILE A 86 8.54 2.09 -3.96
N SER A 87 8.86 1.71 -2.73
CA SER A 87 8.23 0.58 -2.04
C SER A 87 8.36 0.68 -0.53
N VAL A 88 7.50 -0.04 0.18
CA VAL A 88 7.50 -0.08 1.66
C VAL A 88 8.69 -0.85 2.25
N ARG A 89 9.52 -1.50 1.42
CA ARG A 89 10.60 -2.42 1.83
C ARG A 89 11.56 -1.85 2.88
N HIS A 90 11.79 -0.54 2.84
CA HIS A 90 12.78 0.15 3.66
C HIS A 90 12.18 0.95 4.83
N ILE A 91 10.86 1.05 4.90
CA ILE A 91 10.16 1.83 5.93
C ILE A 91 9.26 0.96 6.80
N ALA A 92 8.74 -0.15 6.27
CA ALA A 92 7.73 -0.95 6.95
C ALA A 92 8.29 -1.72 8.14
N VAL A 93 7.49 -1.78 9.20
CA VAL A 93 7.68 -2.64 10.38
C VAL A 93 6.53 -3.64 10.45
N LYS A 94 6.74 -4.80 11.07
CA LYS A 94 5.65 -5.76 11.24
C LYS A 94 4.74 -5.31 12.38
N GLU A 95 3.43 -5.41 12.20
CA GLU A 95 2.48 -5.10 13.28
C GLU A 95 2.72 -5.89 14.57
N SER A 96 3.23 -7.13 14.48
CA SER A 96 3.57 -7.94 15.67
C SER A 96 4.70 -7.36 16.53
N GLU A 97 5.46 -6.40 15.99
CA GLU A 97 6.57 -5.71 16.64
C GLU A 97 6.18 -4.29 17.09
N VAL A 98 4.94 -3.87 16.81
CA VAL A 98 4.39 -2.55 17.16
C VAL A 98 3.61 -2.65 18.46
N ILE A 99 3.96 -1.80 19.43
CA ILE A 99 3.26 -1.72 20.72
C ILE A 99 2.12 -0.70 20.64
N ASP A 100 2.44 0.51 20.16
CA ASP A 100 1.49 1.57 19.90
C ASP A 100 1.62 2.00 18.44
N TRP A 101 0.54 1.90 17.66
CA TRP A 101 0.57 2.26 16.25
C TRP A 101 0.68 3.78 16.03
N GLN A 102 0.35 4.60 17.03
CA GLN A 102 0.43 6.06 16.94
C GLN A 102 1.89 6.52 16.79
N ASP A 103 2.84 5.80 17.39
CA ASP A 103 4.29 6.04 17.24
C ASP A 103 4.80 5.75 15.81
N HIS A 104 3.97 5.11 14.99
CA HIS A 104 4.27 4.68 13.63
C HIS A 104 3.57 5.53 12.56
N ILE A 105 2.89 6.61 12.96
CA ILE A 105 2.29 7.57 12.05
C ILE A 105 3.39 8.33 11.28
N LEU A 106 3.25 8.34 9.96
CA LEU A 106 4.08 9.08 9.02
C LEU A 106 3.41 10.40 8.66
N ASN A 107 4.20 11.35 8.18
CA ASN A 107 3.68 12.58 7.59
C ASN A 107 2.71 12.24 6.45
N LYS A 108 1.54 12.89 6.47
CA LYS A 108 0.55 12.79 5.39
C LYS A 108 1.25 13.14 4.07
N PRO A 109 1.19 12.28 3.04
CA PRO A 109 1.75 12.61 1.74
C PRO A 109 1.01 13.79 1.11
N ASP A 110 1.73 14.69 0.44
CA ASP A 110 1.16 15.90 -0.18
C ASP A 110 -0.01 15.64 -1.15
N TRP A 111 -0.08 14.43 -1.69
CA TRP A 111 -1.12 14.02 -2.64
C TRP A 111 -2.36 13.41 -2.01
N ALA A 112 -2.29 13.01 -0.74
CA ALA A 112 -3.44 12.55 0.02
C ALA A 112 -4.04 13.79 0.68
N GLN A 113 -5.00 14.44 0.03
CA GLN A 113 -5.70 15.59 0.60
C GLN A 113 -6.86 15.13 1.47
#